data_AF-A0A2S0HZQ5-F1
#
_entry.id   AF-A0A2S0HZQ5-F1
#
_cell.length_a   1.000
_cell.length_b   1.000
_cell.length_c   1.000
_cell.angle_alpha   90.00
_cell.angle_beta   90.00
_cell.angle_gamma   90.00
#
_symmetry.space_group_name_H-M   'P 1'
#
loop_
_entity.id
_entity.type
_entity.pdbx_description
1 polymer ?
#
loop_
_entity_poly.entity_id
_entity_poly.type
_entity_poly.pdbx_seq_one_letter_code
_entity_poly.pdbx_strand_id
1 'polypeptide(L)'
;MKFKITFVLVSLVLLTACSPENEDYIDNNSSNLIIEIGGGTTPDPTSSSYQTDLMAGQHIYSGIVNVEVVDDNVVVSYTSENDWEIVETHLYVGDLNQLPTTGSGNPKIGHFPYKDNHPVGTVNVEYVGPEISEGECVYVAAHAVVINTVTGDEETAWGAGVPIGGNSWAMTFEYCY
;
A
#
# COMPACT_ATOMS: atom_id res chain seq x y z
N MET A 1 -8.71 -0.21 -70.61
CA MET A 1 -8.97 -0.30 -69.14
C MET A 1 -8.10 -1.41 -68.57
N LYS A 2 -7.07 -0.99 -67.83
CA LYS A 2 -6.17 -1.66 -66.85
C LYS A 2 -6.12 -3.20 -66.79
N PHE A 3 -4.99 -3.75 -67.23
CA PHE A 3 -4.46 -5.09 -66.89
C PHE A 3 -4.19 -5.20 -65.38
N LYS A 4 -4.59 -6.31 -64.74
CA LYS A 4 -4.22 -6.62 -63.34
C LYS A 4 -3.28 -7.81 -63.34
N ILE A 5 -2.03 -7.57 -62.94
CA ILE A 5 -0.96 -8.55 -62.77
C ILE A 5 -1.04 -9.06 -61.33
N THR A 6 -1.21 -10.37 -61.17
CA THR A 6 -1.19 -11.07 -59.87
C THR A 6 0.24 -11.15 -59.37
N PHE A 7 0.53 -10.57 -58.20
CA PHE A 7 1.82 -10.72 -57.52
C PHE A 7 1.67 -11.71 -56.36
N VAL A 8 2.41 -12.82 -56.46
CA VAL A 8 2.68 -13.78 -55.39
C VAL A 8 4.07 -13.42 -54.84
N LEU A 9 4.18 -13.21 -53.53
CA LEU A 9 5.43 -13.02 -52.78
C LEU A 9 5.23 -13.75 -51.44
N VAL A 10 5.52 -15.05 -51.39
CA VAL A 10 6.80 -15.66 -50.96
C VAL A 10 7.29 -15.11 -49.62
N SER A 11 7.04 -15.92 -48.59
CA SER A 11 7.51 -15.79 -47.22
C SER A 11 9.03 -15.95 -47.15
N LEU A 12 9.71 -15.12 -46.35
CA LEU A 12 11.05 -15.40 -45.87
C LEU A 12 11.12 -15.07 -44.38
N VAL A 13 11.11 -16.12 -43.56
CA VAL A 13 11.46 -16.11 -42.15
C VAL A 13 12.97 -16.05 -42.03
N LEU A 14 13.51 -15.13 -41.23
CA LEU A 14 14.87 -15.22 -40.70
C LEU A 14 14.82 -15.07 -39.17
N LEU A 15 15.44 -16.05 -38.52
CA LEU A 15 15.55 -16.29 -37.09
C LEU A 15 16.74 -15.52 -36.49
N THR A 16 16.51 -15.03 -35.26
CA THR A 16 17.42 -14.93 -34.09
C THR A 16 18.80 -14.27 -34.19
N ALA A 17 19.05 -13.29 -33.32
CA ALA A 17 20.33 -13.14 -32.63
C ALA A 17 20.10 -12.67 -31.19
N CYS A 18 20.42 -13.55 -30.24
CA CYS A 18 20.58 -13.28 -28.82
C CYS A 18 22.03 -12.84 -28.60
N SER A 19 22.28 -11.88 -27.73
CA SER A 19 23.64 -11.54 -27.28
C SER A 19 23.61 -11.39 -25.76
N PRO A 20 24.34 -12.24 -25.02
CA PRO A 20 24.70 -11.97 -23.65
C PRO A 20 26.21 -11.73 -23.56
N GLU A 21 26.61 -10.57 -23.07
CA GLU A 21 27.81 -10.40 -22.25
C GLU A 21 27.93 -8.94 -21.84
N ASN A 22 28.01 -8.71 -20.52
CA ASN A 22 28.73 -7.63 -19.86
C ASN A 22 28.72 -7.96 -18.35
N GLU A 23 29.69 -8.79 -17.94
CA GLU A 23 30.38 -8.61 -16.65
C GLU A 23 31.25 -7.33 -16.83
N ASP A 24 31.47 -6.43 -15.88
CA ASP A 24 31.87 -6.63 -14.49
C ASP A 24 31.91 -5.25 -13.75
N TYR A 25 32.15 -5.33 -12.43
CA TYR A 25 32.53 -4.32 -11.43
C TYR A 25 31.47 -3.79 -10.46
N ILE A 26 31.38 -4.51 -9.33
CA ILE A 26 30.89 -4.02 -8.04
C ILE A 26 31.94 -3.08 -7.43
N ASP A 27 31.56 -1.81 -7.24
CA ASP A 27 32.22 -0.88 -6.32
C ASP A 27 31.54 -1.00 -4.95
N ASN A 28 32.27 -1.55 -3.98
CA ASN A 28 31.78 -1.77 -2.62
C ASN A 28 31.94 -0.50 -1.78
N ASN A 29 31.18 0.57 -2.06
CA ASN A 29 30.86 1.57 -1.04
C ASN A 29 29.76 2.55 -1.48
N SER A 30 28.49 2.12 -1.45
CA SER A 30 27.40 3.06 -1.19
C SER A 30 26.11 2.32 -0.86
N SER A 31 25.62 2.56 0.34
CA SER A 31 24.33 2.11 0.86
C SER A 31 23.17 2.61 0.01
N ASN A 32 22.14 1.76 -0.06
CA ASN A 32 20.72 2.01 -0.34
C ASN A 32 20.18 1.77 -1.76
N LEU A 33 19.17 0.91 -1.76
CA LEU A 33 18.01 0.79 -2.65
C LEU A 33 18.03 -0.39 -3.64
N ILE A 34 17.50 -1.51 -3.18
CA ILE A 34 16.92 -2.55 -4.04
C ILE A 34 15.40 -2.38 -3.94
N ILE A 35 14.78 -1.84 -5.00
CA ILE A 35 13.33 -1.92 -5.20
C ILE A 35 13.06 -3.31 -5.79
N GLU A 36 12.51 -4.22 -5.01
CA GLU A 36 12.03 -5.51 -5.51
C GLU A 36 10.55 -5.39 -5.88
N ILE A 37 10.27 -5.49 -7.18
CA ILE A 37 8.92 -5.49 -7.74
C ILE A 37 8.38 -6.92 -7.69
N GLY A 38 7.42 -7.15 -6.80
CA GLY A 38 6.42 -8.23 -6.93
C GLY A 38 6.64 -9.49 -6.10
N GLY A 39 5.77 -9.67 -5.10
CA GLY A 39 5.25 -10.98 -4.72
C GLY A 39 6.07 -11.78 -3.71
N GLY A 40 5.83 -11.52 -2.42
CA GLY A 40 6.26 -12.36 -1.30
C GLY A 40 7.29 -11.66 -0.44
N THR A 41 6.84 -10.92 0.57
CA THR A 41 7.73 -10.34 1.58
C THR A 41 8.30 -11.47 2.43
N THR A 42 9.56 -11.83 2.21
CA THR A 42 10.38 -12.35 3.30
C THR A 42 10.77 -11.15 4.15
N PRO A 43 10.42 -11.10 5.45
CA PRO A 43 10.82 -9.99 6.30
C PRO A 43 12.35 -9.89 6.31
N ASP A 44 12.88 -8.73 5.94
CA ASP A 44 14.26 -8.38 6.26
C ASP A 44 14.34 -8.25 7.78
N PRO A 45 15.14 -9.06 8.48
CA PRO A 45 15.25 -9.00 9.95
C PRO A 45 15.86 -7.69 10.46
N THR A 46 16.19 -6.75 9.58
CA THR A 46 16.68 -5.40 9.91
C THR A 46 15.75 -4.26 9.49
N SER A 47 14.63 -4.52 8.82
CA SER A 47 13.67 -3.47 8.48
C SER A 47 12.68 -3.25 9.64
N SER A 48 12.87 -2.16 10.38
CA SER A 48 11.96 -1.68 11.45
C SER A 48 10.65 -1.09 10.91
N SER A 49 10.34 -1.27 9.63
CA SER A 49 9.17 -0.72 8.95
C SER A 49 8.37 -1.81 8.25
N TYR A 50 7.04 -1.73 8.34
CA TYR A 50 6.08 -2.54 7.61
C TYR A 50 5.26 -1.67 6.66
N GLN A 51 5.04 -2.13 5.44
CA GLN A 51 4.27 -1.42 4.42
C GLN A 51 3.17 -2.33 3.86
N THR A 52 2.00 -1.76 3.61
CA THR A 52 0.86 -2.42 2.95
C THR A 52 0.12 -1.46 2.03
N ASP A 53 -0.65 -1.99 1.08
CA ASP A 53 -1.42 -1.20 0.13
C ASP A 53 -2.60 -0.48 0.84
N LEU A 54 -2.89 0.76 0.46
CA LEU A 54 -4.13 1.45 0.79
C LEU A 54 -5.17 1.14 -0.29
N MET A 55 -6.12 0.26 0.02
CA MET A 55 -7.09 -0.29 -0.94
C MET A 55 -8.42 0.45 -0.87
N ALA A 56 -8.72 1.28 -1.88
CA ALA A 56 -10.00 1.95 -2.09
C ALA A 56 -11.04 0.99 -2.70
N GLY A 57 -12.30 1.12 -2.28
CA GLY A 57 -13.42 0.37 -2.87
C GLY A 57 -13.19 -1.16 -2.89
N GLN A 58 -12.48 -1.70 -1.89
CA GLN A 58 -12.04 -3.10 -1.76
C GLN A 58 -10.97 -3.60 -2.74
N HIS A 59 -10.86 -3.03 -3.94
CA HIS A 59 -10.10 -3.64 -5.03
C HIS A 59 -9.21 -2.68 -5.82
N ILE A 60 -9.18 -1.39 -5.44
CA ILE A 60 -8.47 -0.36 -6.17
C ILE A 60 -7.29 0.10 -5.33
N TYR A 61 -6.09 0.00 -5.88
CA TYR A 61 -4.91 0.57 -5.26
C TYR A 61 -5.01 2.11 -5.26
N SER A 62 -4.90 2.72 -4.08
CA SER A 62 -4.97 4.17 -3.89
C SER A 62 -3.74 4.77 -3.21
N GLY A 63 -2.74 3.95 -2.90
CA GLY A 63 -1.51 4.35 -2.23
C GLY A 63 -1.04 3.28 -1.25
N ILE A 64 -0.31 3.71 -0.21
CA ILE A 64 0.29 2.83 0.80
C ILE A 64 0.01 3.34 2.22
N VAL A 65 0.09 2.40 3.17
CA VAL A 65 0.23 2.65 4.60
C VAL A 65 1.57 2.08 5.05
N ASN A 66 2.40 2.91 5.68
CA ASN A 66 3.66 2.53 6.30
C ASN A 66 3.55 2.60 7.82
N VAL A 67 4.17 1.66 8.52
CA VAL A 67 4.26 1.61 9.98
C VAL A 67 5.70 1.38 10.37
N GLU A 68 6.22 2.19 11.27
CA GLU A 68 7.58 2.05 11.80
C GLU A 68 7.64 2.47 13.26
N VAL A 69 8.74 2.16 13.97
CA VAL A 69 9.01 2.72 15.30
C VAL A 69 10.07 3.79 15.23
N VAL A 70 9.74 4.99 15.71
CA VAL A 70 10.63 6.14 15.84
C VAL A 70 10.60 6.61 17.28
N ASP A 71 11.75 6.62 17.95
CA ASP A 71 11.87 6.98 19.38
C ASP A 71 10.83 6.23 20.24
N ASP A 72 10.79 4.90 20.09
CA ASP A 72 9.85 3.95 20.74
C ASP A 72 8.36 4.14 20.36
N ASN A 73 8.00 5.16 19.60
CA ASN A 73 6.62 5.42 19.17
C ASN A 73 6.30 4.74 17.84
N VAL A 74 5.14 4.09 17.74
CA VAL A 74 4.62 3.58 16.46
C VAL A 74 4.17 4.76 15.60
N VAL A 75 4.88 5.03 14.50
CA VAL A 75 4.52 6.04 13.50
C VAL A 75 3.78 5.35 12.35
N VAL A 76 2.58 5.84 12.04
CA VAL A 76 1.78 5.36 10.90
C VAL A 76 1.60 6.48 9.89
N SER A 77 2.01 6.20 8.65
CA SER A 77 1.99 7.15 7.55
C SER A 77 1.13 6.63 6.41
N TYR A 78 0.23 7.46 5.90
CA TYR A 78 -0.55 7.24 4.70
C TYR A 78 0.08 8.05 3.58
N THR A 79 0.27 7.43 2.42
CA THR A 79 0.64 8.13 1.19
C THR A 79 -0.35 7.71 0.11
N SER A 80 -1.18 8.64 -0.38
CA SER A 80 -1.99 8.38 -1.55
C SER A 80 -1.15 8.52 -2.82
N GLU A 81 -1.47 7.70 -3.81
CA GLU A 81 -0.75 7.67 -5.08
C GLU A 81 -1.71 7.72 -6.26
N ASN A 82 -1.16 7.97 -7.45
CA ASN A 82 -1.91 8.22 -8.67
C ASN A 82 -2.80 9.47 -8.51
N ASP A 83 -3.98 9.45 -9.13
CA ASP A 83 -4.94 10.56 -9.08
C ASP A 83 -5.73 10.62 -7.75
N TRP A 84 -5.30 9.95 -6.68
CA TRP A 84 -6.01 9.91 -5.40
C TRP A 84 -5.50 10.96 -4.40
N GLU A 85 -6.45 11.62 -3.73
CA GLU A 85 -6.21 12.49 -2.57
C GLU A 85 -6.90 11.93 -1.32
N ILE A 86 -6.32 12.18 -0.15
CA ILE A 86 -6.86 11.79 1.16
C ILE A 86 -7.76 12.92 1.67
N VAL A 87 -9.01 12.60 1.99
CA VAL A 87 -10.03 13.55 2.47
C VAL A 87 -10.25 13.42 3.98
N GLU A 88 -10.27 12.18 4.48
CA GLU A 88 -10.46 11.87 5.90
C GLU A 88 -9.65 10.64 6.27
N THR A 89 -9.14 10.58 7.49
CA THR A 89 -8.48 9.39 8.02
C THR A 89 -9.07 9.01 9.36
N HIS A 90 -9.11 7.70 9.62
CA HIS A 90 -9.45 7.11 10.90
C HIS A 90 -8.48 5.96 11.16
N LEU A 91 -7.71 6.08 12.23
CA LEU A 91 -6.65 5.15 12.55
C LEU A 91 -6.83 4.61 13.97
N TYR A 92 -6.75 3.29 14.08
CA TYR A 92 -6.57 2.58 15.33
C TYR A 92 -5.21 1.87 15.33
N VAL A 93 -4.44 2.06 16.40
CA VAL A 93 -3.18 1.36 16.69
C VAL A 93 -3.20 0.92 18.15
N GLY A 94 -3.12 -0.38 18.41
CA GLY A 94 -3.09 -0.92 19.78
C GLY A 94 -3.52 -2.39 19.86
N ASP A 95 -3.92 -2.84 21.06
CA ASP A 95 -4.41 -4.20 21.31
C ASP A 95 -5.71 -4.48 20.51
N LEU A 96 -5.79 -5.58 19.78
CA LEU A 96 -6.99 -5.95 19.02
C LEU A 96 -8.27 -5.97 19.88
N ASN A 97 -8.17 -6.35 21.16
CA ASN A 97 -9.31 -6.40 22.09
C ASN A 97 -9.86 -5.03 22.47
N GLN A 98 -9.08 -3.96 22.26
CA GLN A 98 -9.50 -2.58 22.51
C GLN A 98 -10.01 -1.89 21.22
N LEU A 99 -9.97 -2.57 20.07
CA LEU A 99 -10.49 -2.05 18.81
C LEU A 99 -12.00 -1.77 18.96
N PRO A 100 -12.46 -0.51 18.78
CA PRO A 100 -13.87 -0.18 18.95
C PRO A 100 -14.76 -0.92 17.94
N THR A 101 -15.64 -1.80 18.42
CA THR A 101 -16.58 -2.56 17.57
C THR A 101 -18.03 -2.42 18.03
N THR A 102 -18.97 -2.73 17.13
CA THR A 102 -20.38 -2.97 17.43
C THR A 102 -20.57 -4.36 18.03
N GLY A 103 -21.74 -4.64 18.61
CA GLY A 103 -22.07 -5.99 19.09
C GLY A 103 -22.09 -7.07 17.99
N SER A 104 -22.12 -6.66 16.71
CA SER A 104 -22.02 -7.56 15.56
C SER A 104 -20.60 -7.71 15.01
N GLY A 105 -19.59 -7.12 15.66
CA GLY A 105 -18.19 -7.20 15.26
C GLY A 105 -17.75 -6.22 14.17
N ASN A 106 -18.61 -5.27 13.75
CA ASN A 106 -18.18 -4.23 12.81
C ASN A 106 -17.35 -3.18 13.55
N PRO A 107 -16.24 -2.69 12.98
CA PRO A 107 -15.50 -1.57 13.55
C PRO A 107 -16.38 -0.31 13.62
N LYS A 108 -16.27 0.42 14.74
CA LYS A 108 -16.85 1.75 14.95
C LYS A 108 -15.82 2.79 14.56
N ILE A 109 -15.65 2.99 13.26
CA ILE A 109 -14.63 3.86 12.66
C ILE A 109 -14.60 5.25 13.30
N GLY A 110 -15.76 5.90 13.48
CA GLY A 110 -15.85 7.21 14.12
C GLY A 110 -15.42 7.28 15.60
N HIS A 111 -15.13 6.14 16.24
CA HIS A 111 -14.59 6.03 17.59
C HIS A 111 -13.09 5.71 17.63
N PHE A 112 -12.43 5.66 16.47
CA PHE A 112 -10.98 5.44 16.43
C PHE A 112 -10.23 6.63 17.08
N PRO A 113 -9.14 6.38 17.83
CA PRO A 113 -8.46 7.41 18.61
C PRO A 113 -7.82 8.51 17.76
N TYR A 114 -7.29 8.15 16.60
CA TYR A 114 -6.65 9.06 15.67
C TYR A 114 -7.57 9.27 14.47
N LYS A 115 -7.94 10.52 14.17
CA LYS A 115 -8.77 10.87 13.03
C LYS A 115 -8.68 12.35 12.71
N ASP A 116 -8.78 12.68 11.44
CA ASP A 116 -8.83 14.07 11.00
C ASP A 116 -9.48 14.22 9.62
N ASN A 117 -9.92 15.43 9.30
CA ASN A 117 -10.29 15.85 7.96
C ASN A 117 -9.12 16.60 7.34
N HIS A 118 -8.88 16.38 6.04
CA HIS A 118 -7.71 16.91 5.36
C HIS A 118 -8.08 17.97 4.31
N PRO A 119 -7.24 18.99 4.11
CA PRO A 119 -7.39 19.92 2.99
C PRO A 119 -7.35 19.21 1.63
N VAL A 120 -8.02 19.79 0.63
CA VAL A 120 -7.90 19.36 -0.78
C VAL A 120 -6.43 19.36 -1.20
N GLY A 121 -6.00 18.35 -1.95
CA GLY A 121 -4.61 18.14 -2.37
C GLY A 121 -3.75 17.36 -1.37
N THR A 122 -4.32 16.86 -0.28
CA THR A 122 -3.55 16.08 0.71
C THR A 122 -3.22 14.71 0.16
N VAL A 123 -1.92 14.39 0.11
CA VAL A 123 -1.42 13.08 -0.34
C VAL A 123 -0.59 12.36 0.71
N ASN A 124 -0.24 13.02 1.81
CA ASN A 124 0.51 12.42 2.92
C ASN A 124 -0.15 12.79 4.25
N VAL A 125 -0.31 11.81 5.13
CA VAL A 125 -0.83 11.99 6.50
C VAL A 125 -0.02 11.11 7.44
N GLU A 126 0.38 11.65 8.59
CA GLU A 126 1.18 10.92 9.59
C GLU A 126 0.50 11.00 10.97
N TYR A 127 0.56 9.91 11.72
CA TYR A 127 0.14 9.82 13.11
C TYR A 127 1.22 9.19 13.96
N VAL A 128 1.46 9.78 15.13
CA VAL A 128 2.29 9.20 16.19
C VAL A 128 1.37 8.46 17.16
N GLY A 129 1.57 7.16 17.25
CA GLY A 129 0.79 6.20 18.00
C GLY A 129 1.34 5.92 19.41
N PRO A 130 0.98 4.77 20.00
CA PRO A 130 1.52 4.36 21.30
C PRO A 130 3.01 4.00 21.21
N GLU A 131 3.68 4.02 22.36
CA GLU A 131 5.02 3.47 22.52
C GLU A 131 4.97 1.93 22.57
N ILE A 132 5.93 1.27 21.92
CA ILE A 132 6.15 -0.18 22.00
C ILE A 132 7.63 -0.51 22.12
N SER A 133 7.94 -1.59 22.84
CA SER A 133 9.30 -2.12 22.99
C SER A 133 9.60 -3.25 22.01
N GLU A 134 10.87 -3.56 21.80
CA GLU A 134 11.31 -4.74 21.03
C GLU A 134 10.66 -6.03 21.62
N GLY A 135 10.05 -6.82 20.75
CA GLY A 135 9.26 -8.01 21.07
C GLY A 135 7.77 -7.76 21.28
N GLU A 136 7.28 -6.51 21.19
CA GLU A 136 5.86 -6.17 21.31
C GLU A 136 5.18 -6.00 19.94
N CYS A 137 3.86 -6.28 19.90
CA CYS A 137 3.05 -6.16 18.69
C CYS A 137 1.80 -5.33 18.93
N VAL A 138 1.35 -4.63 17.88
CA VAL A 138 0.10 -3.86 17.84
C VAL A 138 -0.69 -4.22 16.59
N TYR A 139 -2.00 -4.03 16.66
CA TYR A 139 -2.89 -4.11 15.50
C TYR A 139 -3.17 -2.72 14.97
N VAL A 140 -3.09 -2.60 13.64
CA VAL A 140 -3.29 -1.37 12.89
C VAL A 140 -4.50 -1.52 11.99
N ALA A 141 -5.53 -0.70 12.26
CA ALA A 141 -6.73 -0.58 11.44
C ALA A 141 -6.74 0.82 10.83
N ALA A 142 -6.15 0.92 9.64
CA ALA A 142 -5.92 2.16 8.91
C ALA A 142 -7.02 2.40 7.88
N HIS A 143 -7.99 3.24 8.22
CA HIS A 143 -9.08 3.64 7.32
C HIS A 143 -8.86 5.05 6.77
N ALA A 144 -9.26 5.27 5.52
CA ALA A 144 -9.28 6.57 4.87
C ALA A 144 -10.53 6.75 4.01
N VAL A 145 -10.91 8.00 3.77
CA VAL A 145 -11.77 8.40 2.65
C VAL A 145 -10.86 9.07 1.64
N VAL A 146 -10.92 8.60 0.39
CA VAL A 146 -10.08 9.09 -0.70
C VAL A 146 -10.95 9.55 -1.87
N ILE A 147 -10.48 10.55 -2.61
CA ILE A 147 -11.15 11.06 -3.81
C ILE A 147 -10.23 10.93 -5.02
N ASN A 148 -10.74 10.41 -6.12
CA ASN A 148 -10.03 10.39 -7.39
C ASN A 148 -10.22 11.75 -8.08
N THR A 149 -9.13 12.49 -8.29
CA THR A 149 -9.12 13.84 -8.85
C THR A 149 -9.47 13.90 -10.33
N VAL A 150 -9.38 12.77 -11.05
CA VAL A 150 -9.74 12.67 -12.47
C VAL A 150 -11.22 12.34 -12.65
N THR A 151 -11.74 11.35 -11.92
CA THR A 151 -13.14 10.92 -12.05
C THR A 151 -14.09 11.67 -11.13
N GLY A 152 -13.59 12.19 -10.01
CA GLY A 152 -14.39 12.77 -8.92
C GLY A 152 -15.00 11.73 -7.99
N ASP A 153 -14.66 10.44 -8.14
CA ASP A 153 -15.21 9.38 -7.32
C ASP A 153 -14.62 9.42 -5.91
N GLU A 154 -15.49 9.35 -4.89
CA GLU A 154 -15.11 9.23 -3.48
C GLU A 154 -15.27 7.78 -3.04
N GLU A 155 -14.24 7.23 -2.41
CA GLU A 155 -14.20 5.85 -1.94
C GLU A 155 -13.72 5.77 -0.50
N THR A 156 -14.18 4.74 0.20
CA THR A 156 -13.55 4.31 1.45
C THR A 156 -12.35 3.42 1.13
N ALA A 157 -11.28 3.57 1.88
CA ALA A 157 -10.03 2.83 1.73
C ALA A 157 -9.56 2.24 3.05
N TRP A 158 -8.89 1.09 2.97
CA TRP A 158 -8.29 0.41 4.11
C TRP A 158 -6.87 -0.04 3.78
N GLY A 159 -5.96 0.11 4.75
CA GLY A 159 -4.67 -0.59 4.72
C GLY A 159 -4.91 -2.09 4.60
N ALA A 160 -4.30 -2.73 3.60
CA ALA A 160 -4.56 -4.12 3.29
C ALA A 160 -4.09 -5.04 4.41
N GLY A 161 -4.92 -6.02 4.73
CA GLY A 161 -4.69 -6.92 5.85
C GLY A 161 -5.76 -8.02 5.93
N VAL A 162 -5.99 -8.52 7.13
CA VAL A 162 -7.05 -9.51 7.40
C VAL A 162 -8.36 -8.82 7.79
N PRO A 163 -9.52 -9.44 7.52
CA PRO A 163 -10.81 -8.88 7.95
C PRO A 163 -10.89 -8.74 9.47
N ILE A 164 -11.33 -7.57 9.97
CA ILE A 164 -11.63 -7.36 11.40
C ILE A 164 -12.81 -8.23 11.86
N GLY A 165 -13.74 -8.52 10.94
CA GLY A 165 -14.94 -9.29 11.19
C GLY A 165 -16.23 -8.48 10.97
N GLY A 166 -17.34 -9.05 11.41
CA GLY A 166 -18.68 -8.51 11.17
C GLY A 166 -19.13 -8.65 9.71
N ASN A 167 -20.02 -7.75 9.29
CA ASN A 167 -20.55 -7.65 7.93
C ASN A 167 -19.96 -6.42 7.20
N SER A 168 -18.67 -6.17 7.39
CA SER A 168 -17.93 -5.09 6.72
C SER A 168 -16.69 -5.65 6.04
N TRP A 169 -16.11 -4.90 5.10
CA TRP A 169 -14.85 -5.24 4.45
C TRP A 169 -13.64 -4.62 5.16
N ALA A 170 -13.84 -4.10 6.37
CA ALA A 170 -12.79 -3.45 7.13
C ALA A 170 -11.64 -4.40 7.45
N MET A 171 -10.41 -3.90 7.30
CA MET A 171 -9.19 -4.69 7.44
C MET A 171 -8.32 -4.19 8.59
N THR A 172 -7.52 -5.10 9.13
CA THR A 172 -6.48 -4.82 10.12
C THR A 172 -5.25 -5.65 9.78
N PHE A 173 -4.08 -5.19 10.19
CA PHE A 173 -2.84 -5.95 10.12
C PHE A 173 -2.07 -5.82 11.43
N GLU A 174 -1.26 -6.83 11.73
CA GLU A 174 -0.41 -6.84 12.92
C GLU A 174 0.98 -6.33 12.54
N TYR A 175 1.54 -5.48 13.41
CA TYR A 175 2.90 -4.98 13.32
C TYR A 175 3.62 -5.30 14.62
N CYS A 176 4.81 -5.89 14.53
CA CYS A 176 5.67 -6.19 15.66
C CYS A 176 7.00 -5.46 15.49
N TYR A 177 7.50 -4.90 16.59
CA TYR A 177 8.80 -4.24 16.68
C TYR A 177 9.79 -5.11 17.43
#